data_AF-A0A8C1LAW5-F1
#
_entry.id   AF-A0A8C1LAW5-F1
#
_cell.length_a   1.000
_cell.length_b   1.000
_cell.length_c   1.000
_cell.angle_alpha   90.00
_cell.angle_beta   90.00
_cell.angle_gamma   90.00
#
_symmetry.space_group_name_H-M   'P 1'
#
loop_
_entity.id
_entity.type
_entity.pdbx_description
1 polymer ?
#
loop_
_entity_poly.entity_id
_entity_poly.type
_entity_poly.pdbx_seq_one_letter_code
_entity_poly.pdbx_strand_id
1 'polypeptide(L)'
;MRGLLLNKGPLVAVVFCTGLMLLFAWLSPSQALYFHIGETEKKCFIEEIPDETMVIGTYRTQLWDKQAGSFLPSTPGLGMHVEIKDPDAKVVILSRQYGSDGRFTFTSHTPGEHQICLHSNSTKMALFAGGKLYREERFRMTSESTNQRVLWWSIAQTIILIITGIWQMRHLKSFFEAKKLV
;
A
#
# COMPACT_ATOMS: atom_id res chain seq x y z
N MET A 1 18.90 -56.51 13.99
CA MET A 1 19.89 -55.50 14.42
C MET A 1 19.34 -54.12 14.11
N ARG A 2 19.11 -53.35 15.16
CA ARG A 2 19.02 -51.88 15.31
C ARG A 2 18.54 -51.04 14.11
N GLY A 3 17.33 -50.51 14.25
CA GLY A 3 16.84 -49.37 13.46
C GLY A 3 17.60 -48.09 13.79
N LEU A 4 18.11 -47.43 12.76
CA LEU A 4 18.54 -46.03 12.77
C LEU A 4 17.35 -45.16 12.31
N LEU A 5 16.43 -44.87 13.22
CA LEU A 5 15.58 -43.68 13.12
C LEU A 5 16.39 -42.50 13.64
N LEU A 6 17.28 -41.96 12.81
CA LEU A 6 18.10 -40.80 13.15
C LEU A 6 17.39 -39.51 12.74
N ASN A 7 16.43 -39.13 13.57
CA ASN A 7 16.13 -37.77 14.03
C ASN A 7 16.64 -36.60 13.16
N LYS A 8 15.97 -36.30 12.02
CA LYS A 8 16.14 -35.04 11.26
C LYS A 8 14.94 -34.07 11.37
N GLY A 9 13.97 -34.36 12.22
CA GLY A 9 12.78 -33.53 12.44
C GLY A 9 13.00 -32.25 13.26
N PRO A 10 13.71 -32.28 14.41
CA PRO A 10 13.76 -31.12 15.31
C PRO A 10 14.75 -30.04 14.86
N LEU A 11 15.83 -30.41 14.15
CA LEU A 11 16.84 -29.43 13.71
C LEU A 11 16.32 -28.53 12.57
N VAL A 12 15.55 -29.10 11.64
CA VAL A 12 14.93 -28.37 10.52
C VAL A 12 13.83 -27.43 11.04
N ALA A 13 13.07 -27.86 12.03
CA ALA A 13 12.06 -27.03 12.70
C ALA A 13 12.68 -25.86 13.49
N VAL A 14 13.82 -26.07 14.14
CA VAL A 14 14.57 -25.01 14.86
C VAL A 14 15.13 -23.99 13.87
N VAL A 15 15.75 -24.41 12.77
CA VAL A 15 16.27 -23.49 11.73
C VAL A 15 15.15 -22.67 11.07
N PHE A 16 14.00 -23.28 10.80
CA PHE A 16 12.82 -22.57 10.31
C PHE A 16 12.25 -21.59 11.35
N CYS A 17 12.18 -21.98 12.64
CA CYS A 17 11.72 -21.09 13.71
C CYS A 17 12.67 -19.92 13.97
N THR A 18 13.99 -20.15 13.96
CA THR A 18 14.99 -19.08 14.12
C THR A 18 15.00 -18.14 12.92
N GLY A 19 14.82 -18.68 11.70
CA GLY A 19 14.66 -17.89 10.48
C GLY A 19 13.38 -17.05 10.48
N LEU A 20 12.27 -17.60 10.98
CA LEU A 20 10.99 -16.90 11.10
C LEU A 20 11.02 -15.81 12.19
N MET A 21 11.71 -16.05 13.32
CA MET A 21 11.92 -15.04 14.37
C MET A 21 12.82 -13.90 13.92
N LEU A 22 13.90 -14.19 13.18
CA LEU A 22 14.77 -13.15 12.60
C LEU A 22 14.04 -12.32 11.53
N LEU A 23 13.09 -12.92 10.80
CA LEU A 23 12.25 -12.21 9.83
C LEU A 23 11.29 -11.20 10.49
N PHE A 24 10.74 -11.53 11.67
CA PHE A 24 9.85 -10.65 12.42
C PHE A 24 10.59 -9.49 13.12
N ALA A 25 11.92 -9.61 13.31
CA ALA A 25 12.74 -8.59 13.98
C ALA A 25 13.01 -7.33 13.13
N TRP A 26 12.58 -7.30 11.87
CA TRP A 26 12.76 -6.16 10.96
C TRP A 26 11.53 -5.27 10.77
N LEU A 27 10.46 -5.52 11.55
CA LEU A 27 9.26 -4.68 11.51
C LEU A 27 9.45 -3.45 12.39
N SER A 28 10.10 -2.41 11.86
CA SER A 28 10.10 -1.09 12.47
C SER A 28 8.76 -0.37 12.21
N PRO A 29 8.05 0.09 13.26
CA PRO A 29 6.87 0.93 13.07
C PRO A 29 7.32 2.33 12.62
N SER A 30 6.89 2.77 11.43
CA SER A 30 7.06 4.17 11.02
C SER A 30 6.02 5.03 11.74
N GLN A 31 6.47 5.88 12.66
CA GLN A 31 5.62 6.89 13.28
C GLN A 31 5.30 7.97 12.23
N ALA A 32 4.04 8.04 11.80
CA ALA A 32 3.54 9.12 10.96
C ALA A 32 2.48 9.89 11.74
N LEU A 33 2.53 11.22 11.68
CA LEU A 33 1.49 12.07 12.25
C LEU A 33 0.22 11.93 11.40
N TYR A 34 -0.88 11.50 12.04
CA TYR A 34 -2.17 11.32 11.38
C TYR A 34 -3.23 12.16 12.08
N PHE A 35 -4.02 12.89 11.31
CA PHE A 35 -5.08 13.74 11.82
C PHE A 35 -6.24 13.81 10.84
N HIS A 36 -7.42 14.16 11.37
CA HIS A 36 -8.64 14.28 10.60
C HIS A 36 -9.01 15.76 10.38
N ILE A 37 -9.55 16.05 9.20
CA ILE A 37 -10.04 17.37 8.79
C ILE A 37 -11.48 17.20 8.30
N GLY A 38 -12.43 17.93 8.88
CA GLY A 38 -13.83 17.97 8.42
C GLY A 38 -14.04 18.70 7.08
N GLU A 39 -15.26 18.64 6.52
CA GLU A 39 -15.64 19.18 5.18
C GLU A 39 -15.35 20.68 5.00
N THR A 40 -15.26 21.46 6.07
CA THR A 40 -14.94 22.91 6.06
C THR A 40 -13.97 23.30 7.17
N GLU A 41 -13.30 22.31 7.75
CA GLU A 41 -12.40 22.54 8.85
C GLU A 41 -11.03 22.94 8.31
N LYS A 42 -10.44 23.97 8.92
CA LYS A 42 -9.07 24.39 8.65
C LYS A 42 -8.22 24.02 9.85
N LYS A 43 -7.24 23.14 9.64
CA LYS A 43 -6.27 22.78 10.68
C LYS A 43 -5.02 23.61 10.48
N CYS A 44 -4.65 24.39 11.50
CA CYS A 44 -3.45 25.21 11.48
C CYS A 44 -2.48 24.71 12.54
N PHE A 45 -1.22 24.58 12.15
CA PHE A 45 -0.09 24.21 12.97
C PHE A 45 0.78 25.44 13.13
N ILE A 46 1.08 25.82 14.36
CA ILE A 46 1.93 26.97 14.68
C ILE A 46 3.30 26.40 15.03
N GLU A 47 4.31 26.77 14.27
CA GLU A 47 5.67 26.26 14.41
C GLU A 47 6.65 27.44 14.50
N GLU A 48 7.56 27.41 15.46
CA GLU A 48 8.61 28.41 15.58
C GLU A 48 9.74 28.09 14.59
N ILE A 49 9.93 28.95 13.59
CA ILE A 49 10.90 28.74 12.50
C ILE A 49 11.91 29.89 12.52
N PRO A 50 13.23 29.61 12.49
CA PRO A 50 14.25 30.65 12.39
C PRO A 50 14.28 31.31 11.01
N ASP A 51 15.09 32.36 10.87
CA ASP A 51 15.33 33.04 9.60
C ASP A 51 16.05 32.13 8.60
N GLU A 52 15.81 32.40 7.31
CA GLU A 52 16.41 31.71 6.15
C GLU A 52 16.26 30.18 6.12
N THR A 53 15.30 29.63 6.87
CA THR A 53 15.12 28.19 6.99
C THR A 53 14.10 27.68 5.96
N MET A 54 14.50 26.65 5.21
CA MET A 54 13.63 25.97 4.25
C MET A 54 12.89 24.81 4.93
N VAL A 55 11.56 24.87 4.91
CA VAL A 55 10.70 23.82 5.46
C VAL A 55 10.00 23.08 4.33
N ILE A 56 10.04 21.75 4.39
CA ILE A 56 9.43 20.85 3.41
C ILE A 56 8.36 20.03 4.12
N GLY A 57 7.10 20.20 3.72
CA GLY A 57 5.98 19.41 4.19
C GLY A 57 5.52 18.42 3.13
N THR A 58 5.53 17.13 3.47
CA THR A 58 4.94 16.07 2.65
C THR A 58 3.62 15.62 3.27
N TYR A 59 2.58 15.50 2.46
CA TYR A 59 1.28 15.04 2.94
C TYR A 59 0.63 14.06 1.97
N ARG A 60 -0.21 13.19 2.53
CA ARG A 60 -1.08 12.27 1.79
C ARG A 60 -2.49 12.37 2.34
N THR A 61 -3.47 12.49 1.46
CA THR A 61 -4.89 12.56 1.86
C THR A 61 -5.57 11.22 1.68
N GLN A 62 -6.46 10.90 2.61
CA GLN A 62 -7.32 9.72 2.53
C GLN A 62 -8.75 10.16 2.75
N LEU A 63 -9.67 9.58 1.99
CA LEU A 63 -11.09 9.89 2.10
C LEU A 63 -11.76 8.82 2.97
N TRP A 64 -12.45 9.24 4.03
CA TRP A 64 -13.26 8.34 4.82
C TRP A 64 -14.61 8.10 4.15
N ASP A 65 -14.89 6.86 3.75
CA ASP A 65 -16.20 6.48 3.24
C ASP A 65 -17.08 5.90 4.35
N LYS A 66 -18.19 6.58 4.61
CA LYS A 66 -19.18 6.17 5.61
C LYS A 66 -19.91 4.88 5.22
N GLN A 67 -20.05 4.58 3.93
CA GLN A 67 -20.78 3.40 3.46
C GLN A 67 -19.94 2.13 3.61
N ALA A 68 -18.66 2.20 3.26
CA ALA A 68 -17.73 1.08 3.40
C ALA A 68 -17.07 0.97 4.79
N GLY A 69 -17.19 2.00 5.64
CA GLY A 69 -16.51 2.04 6.95
C GLY A 69 -14.99 1.96 6.83
N SER A 70 -14.41 2.48 5.73
CA SER A 70 -13.00 2.33 5.41
C SER A 70 -12.42 3.59 4.76
N PHE A 71 -11.10 3.77 4.91
CA PHE A 71 -10.36 4.82 4.22
C PHE A 71 -10.06 4.42 2.78
N LEU A 72 -10.57 5.19 1.83
CA LEU A 72 -10.13 5.15 0.45
C LEU A 72 -8.82 5.93 0.34
N PRO A 73 -7.85 5.43 -0.46
CA PRO A 73 -6.63 6.17 -0.72
C PRO A 73 -6.90 7.40 -1.59
N SER A 74 -5.85 8.20 -1.78
CA SER A 74 -5.78 9.44 -2.56
C SER A 74 -6.68 9.40 -3.80
N THR A 75 -7.81 10.09 -3.71
CA THR A 75 -8.86 10.05 -4.72
C THR A 75 -8.65 11.17 -5.75
N PRO A 76 -8.79 10.91 -7.06
CA PRO A 76 -8.71 11.97 -8.07
C PRO A 76 -9.80 13.03 -7.83
N GLY A 77 -9.42 14.31 -7.78
CA GLY A 77 -10.35 15.44 -7.54
C GLY A 77 -10.48 15.89 -6.07
N LEU A 78 -9.89 15.15 -5.12
CA LEU A 78 -9.64 15.66 -3.77
C LEU A 78 -8.31 16.41 -3.78
N GLY A 79 -8.33 17.70 -3.45
CA GLY A 79 -7.14 18.53 -3.32
C GLY A 79 -7.03 19.12 -1.91
N MET A 80 -5.80 19.41 -1.48
CA MET A 80 -5.51 20.13 -0.25
C MET A 80 -5.02 21.53 -0.56
N HIS A 81 -5.65 22.55 0.02
CA HIS A 81 -5.13 23.91 -0.01
C HIS A 81 -4.16 24.09 1.15
N VAL A 82 -2.95 24.54 0.82
CA VAL A 82 -1.90 24.81 1.80
C VAL A 82 -1.68 26.32 1.81
N GLU A 83 -1.84 26.91 2.99
CA GLU A 83 -1.59 28.33 3.24
C GLU A 83 -0.58 28.48 4.37
N ILE A 84 0.50 29.23 4.13
CA ILE A 84 1.52 29.54 5.13
C ILE A 84 1.57 31.05 5.33
N LYS A 85 1.52 31.46 6.61
CA LYS A 85 1.61 32.86 7.03
C LYS A 85 2.87 33.09 7.86
N ASP A 86 3.47 34.26 7.68
CA ASP A 86 4.54 34.78 8.53
C ASP A 86 4.05 35.04 9.97
N PRO A 87 4.95 35.15 10.97
CA PRO A 87 4.61 35.36 12.37
C PRO A 87 3.78 36.62 12.65
N ASP A 88 3.96 37.66 11.85
CA ASP A 88 3.17 38.90 11.95
C ASP A 88 1.76 38.76 11.36
N ALA A 89 1.44 37.63 10.71
CA ALA A 89 0.23 37.37 9.92
C ALA A 89 -0.07 38.40 8.80
N LYS A 90 0.85 39.35 8.55
CA LYS A 90 0.73 40.42 7.55
C LYS A 90 0.97 39.92 6.13
N VAL A 91 1.83 38.94 5.96
CA VAL A 91 2.25 38.41 4.66
C VAL A 91 1.92 36.92 4.59
N VAL A 92 1.36 36.52 3.44
CA VAL A 92 1.08 35.13 3.10
C VAL A 92 2.22 34.64 2.20
N ILE A 93 3.12 33.84 2.76
CA ILE A 93 4.33 33.34 2.07
C ILE A 93 3.95 32.41 0.92
N LEU A 94 2.97 31.54 1.16
CA LEU A 94 2.50 30.57 0.18
C LEU A 94 1.00 30.36 0.36
N SER A 95 0.28 30.38 -0.76
CA SER A 95 -1.13 29.98 -0.80
C SER A 95 -1.36 29.25 -2.11
N ARG A 96 -1.41 27.92 -2.06
CA ARG A 96 -1.55 27.08 -3.27
C ARG A 96 -2.42 25.88 -3.01
N GLN A 97 -3.18 25.53 -4.05
CA GLN A 97 -3.96 24.30 -4.12
C GLN A 97 -3.10 23.17 -4.68
N TYR A 98 -3.00 22.09 -3.93
CA TYR A 98 -2.31 20.86 -4.33
C TYR A 98 -3.31 19.70 -4.46
N GLY A 99 -2.86 18.60 -5.06
CA GLY A 99 -3.66 17.38 -5.24
C GLY A 99 -3.85 16.56 -3.96
N SER A 100 -4.22 15.29 -4.12
CA SER A 100 -4.45 14.36 -3.01
C SER A 100 -3.15 13.88 -2.35
N ASP A 101 -2.05 13.83 -3.10
CA ASP A 101 -0.69 13.63 -2.62
C ASP A 101 0.18 14.81 -3.05
N GLY A 102 0.93 15.40 -2.13
CA GLY A 102 1.69 16.61 -2.42
C GLY A 102 2.89 16.84 -1.51
N ARG A 103 3.81 17.67 -2.01
CA ARG A 103 4.96 18.19 -1.26
C ARG A 103 5.01 19.70 -1.45
N PHE A 104 4.91 20.45 -0.36
CA PHE A 104 5.08 21.89 -0.36
C PHE A 104 6.42 22.27 0.26
N THR A 105 6.97 23.38 -0.18
CA THR A 105 8.26 23.90 0.29
C THR A 105 8.16 25.41 0.37
N PHE A 106 8.58 25.98 1.48
CA PHE A 106 8.68 27.42 1.66
C PHE A 106 9.94 27.77 2.46
N THR A 107 10.37 29.02 2.37
CA THR A 107 11.51 29.58 3.10
C THR A 107 11.00 30.67 4.04
N SER A 108 11.37 30.58 5.32
CA SER A 108 11.12 31.63 6.30
C SER A 108 12.10 32.79 6.08
N HIS A 109 11.59 34.02 5.98
CA HIS A 109 12.43 35.23 5.90
C HIS A 109 12.52 35.99 7.22
N THR A 110 11.60 35.73 8.15
CA THR A 110 11.55 36.39 9.46
C THR A 110 11.43 35.32 10.55
N PRO A 111 12.24 35.36 11.61
CA PRO A 111 12.15 34.37 12.67
C PRO A 111 10.87 34.56 13.48
N GLY A 112 10.21 33.45 13.85
CA GLY A 112 9.04 33.47 14.73
C GLY A 112 8.04 32.35 14.46
N GLU A 113 6.86 32.46 15.10
CA GLU A 113 5.75 31.52 15.01
C GLU A 113 5.03 31.58 13.65
N HIS A 114 5.41 30.71 12.73
CA HIS A 114 4.72 30.59 11.44
C HIS A 114 3.46 29.75 11.56
N GLN A 115 2.41 30.14 10.85
CA GLN A 115 1.14 29.41 10.84
C GLN A 115 0.98 28.64 9.53
N ILE A 116 1.05 27.31 9.60
CA ILE A 116 0.88 26.40 8.47
C ILE A 116 -0.54 25.83 8.53
N CYS A 117 -1.39 26.22 7.58
CA CYS A 117 -2.78 25.80 7.55
C CYS A 117 -3.09 24.89 6.36
N LEU A 118 -3.80 23.81 6.66
CA LEU A 118 -4.24 22.78 5.73
C LEU A 118 -5.77 22.73 5.75
N HIS A 119 -6.40 22.85 4.59
CA HIS A 119 -7.84 22.66 4.44
C HIS A 119 -8.22 22.12 3.07
N SER A 120 -9.31 21.37 3.00
CA SER A 120 -9.88 20.96 1.71
C SER A 120 -10.60 22.14 1.07
N ASN A 121 -10.38 22.35 -0.23
CA ASN A 121 -11.18 23.26 -1.07
C ASN A 121 -12.06 22.46 -2.06
N SER A 122 -12.19 21.15 -1.82
CA SER A 122 -13.00 20.29 -2.69
C SER A 122 -14.46 20.35 -2.25
N THR A 123 -15.37 20.52 -3.22
CA THR A 123 -16.81 20.48 -2.94
C THR A 123 -17.23 19.04 -2.60
N LYS A 124 -18.28 18.91 -1.79
CA LYS A 124 -18.86 17.60 -1.45
C LYS A 124 -19.14 16.74 -2.70
N MET A 125 -19.58 17.37 -3.78
CA MET A 125 -19.85 16.70 -5.06
C MET A 125 -18.59 16.17 -5.74
N ALA A 126 -17.51 16.95 -5.78
CA ALA A 126 -16.22 16.50 -6.30
C ALA A 126 -15.67 15.31 -5.49
N LEU A 127 -15.82 15.34 -4.16
CA LEU A 127 -15.45 14.23 -3.28
C LEU A 127 -16.24 12.95 -3.57
N PHE A 128 -17.56 13.06 -3.74
CA PHE A 128 -18.41 11.90 -4.06
C PHE A 128 -18.10 11.32 -5.45
N ALA A 129 -17.91 12.16 -6.46
CA ALA A 129 -17.58 11.73 -7.81
C ALA A 129 -16.22 11.02 -7.85
N GLY A 130 -15.20 11.62 -7.22
CA GLY A 130 -13.88 11.01 -7.10
C GLY A 130 -13.94 9.64 -6.44
N GLY A 131 -14.65 9.52 -5.31
CA GLY A 131 -14.74 8.26 -4.56
C GLY A 131 -15.36 7.13 -5.38
N LYS A 132 -16.38 7.45 -6.20
CA LYS A 132 -16.99 6.49 -7.13
C LYS A 132 -16.01 6.05 -8.22
N LEU A 133 -15.34 6.99 -8.88
CA LEU A 133 -14.36 6.70 -9.93
C LEU A 133 -13.21 5.84 -9.42
N TYR A 134 -12.69 6.15 -8.24
CA TYR A 134 -11.63 5.35 -7.61
C TYR A 134 -12.06 3.89 -7.40
N ARG A 135 -13.29 3.68 -6.91
CA ARG A 135 -13.83 2.34 -6.66
C ARG A 135 -13.96 1.55 -7.95
N GLU A 136 -14.44 2.18 -9.02
CA GLU A 136 -14.56 1.57 -10.35
C GLU A 136 -13.20 1.17 -10.91
N GLU A 137 -12.20 2.05 -10.82
CA GLU A 137 -10.85 1.77 -11.27
C GLU A 137 -10.18 0.65 -10.46
N ARG A 138 -10.31 0.65 -9.12
CA ARG A 138 -9.81 -0.44 -8.28
C ARG A 138 -10.47 -1.77 -8.62
N PHE A 139 -11.78 -1.77 -8.88
CA PHE A 139 -12.50 -2.97 -9.28
C PHE A 139 -11.99 -3.48 -10.64
N ARG A 140 -11.79 -2.59 -11.61
CA ARG A 140 -11.21 -2.91 -12.93
C ARG A 140 -9.82 -3.55 -12.80
N MET A 141 -8.92 -2.93 -12.03
CA MET A 141 -7.55 -3.45 -11.80
C MET A 141 -7.53 -4.80 -11.09
N THR A 142 -8.43 -5.00 -10.12
CA THR A 142 -8.57 -6.27 -9.41
C THR A 142 -9.05 -7.37 -10.35
N SER A 143 -10.03 -7.07 -11.20
CA SER A 143 -10.55 -8.01 -12.20
C SER A 143 -9.45 -8.46 -13.18
N GLU A 144 -8.68 -7.52 -13.73
CA GLU A 144 -7.62 -7.82 -14.69
C GLU A 144 -6.50 -8.69 -14.09
N SER A 145 -5.98 -8.30 -12.91
CA SER A 145 -4.93 -9.05 -12.23
C SER A 145 -5.39 -10.43 -11.75
N THR A 146 -6.66 -10.55 -11.31
CA THR A 146 -7.25 -11.85 -10.95
C THR A 146 -7.38 -12.73 -12.17
N ASN A 147 -7.88 -12.17 -13.28
CA ASN A 147 -8.05 -12.90 -14.54
C ASN A 147 -6.71 -13.45 -15.06
N GLN A 148 -5.66 -12.63 -15.07
CA GLN A 148 -4.34 -13.07 -15.52
C GLN A 148 -3.77 -14.19 -14.63
N ARG A 149 -3.92 -14.08 -13.30
CA ARG A 149 -3.45 -15.11 -12.37
C ARG A 149 -4.21 -16.42 -12.57
N VAL A 150 -5.54 -16.37 -12.65
CA VAL A 150 -6.40 -17.55 -12.84
C VAL A 150 -6.08 -18.26 -14.17
N LEU A 151 -5.85 -17.51 -15.24
CA LEU A 151 -5.44 -18.06 -16.53
C LEU A 151 -4.10 -18.80 -16.45
N TRP A 152 -3.09 -18.20 -15.79
CA TRP A 152 -1.79 -18.85 -15.59
C TRP A 152 -1.88 -20.13 -14.77
N TRP A 153 -2.65 -20.14 -13.67
CA TRP A 153 -2.89 -21.34 -12.88
C TRP A 153 -3.62 -22.42 -13.67
N SER A 154 -4.60 -22.04 -14.50
CA SER A 154 -5.34 -22.97 -15.37
C SER A 154 -4.44 -23.64 -16.42
N ILE A 155 -3.54 -22.86 -17.03
CA ILE A 155 -2.56 -23.38 -18.00
C ILE A 155 -1.58 -24.34 -17.31
N ALA A 156 -1.00 -23.94 -16.17
CA ALA A 156 -0.07 -24.77 -15.42
C ALA A 156 -0.72 -26.10 -14.98
N GLN A 157 -1.93 -26.06 -14.45
CA GLN A 157 -2.68 -27.25 -14.05
C GLN A 157 -2.96 -28.19 -15.24
N THR A 158 -3.32 -27.65 -16.40
CA THR A 158 -3.57 -28.45 -17.61
C THR A 158 -2.30 -29.16 -18.08
N ILE A 159 -1.15 -28.47 -18.07
CA ILE A 159 0.15 -29.07 -18.44
C ILE A 159 0.52 -30.21 -17.48
N ILE A 160 0.32 -30.04 -16.17
CA ILE A 160 0.59 -31.07 -15.16
C ILE A 160 -0.26 -32.34 -15.42
N LEU A 161 -1.55 -32.18 -15.71
CA LEU A 161 -2.44 -33.31 -16.04
C LEU A 161 -2.01 -34.04 -17.32
N ILE A 162 -1.53 -33.31 -18.34
CA ILE A 162 -1.01 -33.91 -19.57
C ILE A 162 0.28 -34.69 -19.30
N ILE A 163 1.23 -34.13 -18.55
CA ILE A 163 2.51 -34.78 -18.24
C ILE A 163 2.27 -36.06 -17.43
N THR A 164 1.44 -35.98 -16.38
CA THR A 164 1.10 -37.14 -15.55
C THR A 164 0.34 -38.19 -16.34
N GLY A 165 -0.59 -37.81 -17.23
CA GLY A 165 -1.27 -38.72 -18.15
C GLY A 165 -0.32 -39.47 -19.08
N ILE A 166 0.63 -38.78 -19.70
CA ILE A 166 1.64 -39.40 -20.57
C ILE A 166 2.54 -40.35 -19.77
N TRP A 167 2.97 -39.94 -18.57
CA TRP A 167 3.80 -40.76 -17.70
C TRP A 167 3.08 -42.04 -17.26
N GLN A 168 1.81 -41.92 -16.84
CA GLN A 168 0.94 -43.05 -16.49
C GLN A 168 0.82 -44.04 -17.65
N MET A 169 0.57 -43.56 -18.87
CA MET A 169 0.46 -44.40 -20.07
C MET A 169 1.78 -45.11 -20.42
N ARG A 170 2.93 -44.45 -20.25
CA ARG A 170 4.25 -45.06 -20.46
C ARG A 170 4.58 -46.10 -19.39
N HIS A 171 4.24 -45.81 -18.13
CA HIS A 171 4.51 -46.73 -17.03
C HIS A 171 3.69 -48.01 -17.16
N LEU A 172 2.40 -47.91 -17.52
CA LEU A 172 1.53 -49.06 -17.77
C LEU A 172 2.05 -49.90 -18.94
N LYS A 173 2.50 -49.29 -20.04
CA LYS A 173 3.13 -50.02 -21.16
C LYS A 173 4.39 -50.76 -20.74
N SER A 174 5.25 -50.13 -19.93
CA SER A 174 6.45 -50.78 -19.38
C SER A 174 6.14 -51.97 -18.46
N PHE A 175 5.03 -51.90 -17.70
CA PHE A 175 4.56 -53.02 -16.89
C PHE A 175 4.03 -54.20 -17.71
N PHE A 176 3.36 -53.95 -18.84
CA PHE A 176 2.85 -55.01 -19.71
C PHE A 176 3.93 -55.62 -20.62
N GLU A 177 4.92 -54.84 -21.07
CA GLU A 177 6.10 -55.39 -21.77
C GLU A 177 6.95 -56.28 -20.86
N ALA A 178 7.14 -55.90 -19.59
CA ALA A 178 7.85 -56.70 -18.60
C ALA A 178 7.09 -57.98 -18.16
N LYS A 179 5.78 -58.06 -18.45
CA LYS A 179 4.93 -59.23 -18.19
C LYS A 179 4.55 -60.02 -19.44
N LYS A 180 5.22 -59.82 -20.58
CA LYS A 180 5.15 -60.74 -21.72
C LYS A 180 5.95 -62.02 -21.40
N LEU A 181 5.44 -62.81 -20.46
CA LEU A 181 5.88 -64.17 -20.14
C LEU A 181 4.63 -65.03 -19.93
N VAL A 182 4.51 -66.02 -20.83
CA VAL A 182 3.43 -66.99 -21.12
C VAL A 182 2.29 -66.48 -22.01
#